data_AF-A0A7J9AG72-F1
#
_entry.id   AF-A0A7J9AG72-F1
#
_cell.length_a   1.000
_cell.length_b   1.000
_cell.length_c   1.000
_cell.angle_alpha   90.00
_cell.angle_beta   90.00
_cell.angle_gamma   90.00
#
_symmetry.space_group_name_H-M   'P 1'
#
loop_
_entity.id
_entity.type
_entity.pdbx_description
1 polymer ?
#
loop_
_entity_poly.entity_id
_entity_poly.type
_entity_poly.pdbx_seq_one_letter_code
_entity_poly.pdbx_strand_id
1 'polypeptide(L)'
;PVAPFGSASRRSYVDPALIHRSLPDELLFEVFVRMAPYDLGRASCVCRKWRYTIRNPVFWRTACLKAWQLSGLVENYKILQSKYEGSWRKMWLLRPRVRTDGLYVSRNTYIRAGVAEWKITNPVHIVCYFRYLRFFPSGRFLYKNSSQKIKDAAKFMNFRASKADCVFGGHYTLSDN
;
A
#
# COMPACT_ATOMS: atom_id res chain seq x y z
N PRO A 1 26.80 -0.45 5.64
CA PRO A 1 26.71 -1.60 6.56
C PRO A 1 26.22 -1.16 7.95
N VAL A 2 25.08 -1.67 8.44
CA VAL A 2 24.64 -1.41 9.82
C VAL A 2 25.42 -2.35 10.72
N ALA A 3 26.16 -1.82 11.70
CA ALA A 3 26.89 -2.65 12.65
C ALA A 3 25.93 -3.61 13.37
N PRO A 4 26.32 -4.87 13.63
CA PRO A 4 25.53 -5.78 14.44
C PRO A 4 25.22 -5.14 15.79
N PHE A 5 24.07 -5.45 16.37
CA PHE A 5 23.78 -5.09 17.74
C PHE A 5 24.71 -5.91 18.66
N GLY A 6 25.87 -5.32 18.98
CA GLY A 6 26.92 -5.95 19.76
C GLY A 6 27.65 -4.87 20.54
N SER A 7 27.42 -4.87 21.85
CA SER A 7 28.01 -3.97 22.83
C SER A 7 29.54 -3.96 22.70
N ALA A 8 30.17 -2.79 22.77
CA ALA A 8 31.62 -2.62 22.92
C ALA A 8 32.15 -3.11 24.30
N SER A 9 31.44 -4.05 24.93
CA SER A 9 31.67 -4.58 26.27
C SER A 9 32.25 -5.99 26.18
N ARG A 10 33.31 -6.26 26.93
CA ARG A 10 33.97 -7.58 27.03
C ARG A 10 33.13 -8.65 27.75
N ARG A 11 31.88 -8.37 28.13
CA ARG A 11 30.98 -9.35 28.79
C ARG A 11 30.14 -10.08 27.76
N SER A 12 29.94 -11.38 27.96
CA SER A 12 28.99 -12.18 27.20
C SER A 12 27.61 -11.53 27.24
N TYR A 13 27.14 -11.00 26.12
CA TYR A 13 25.81 -10.43 25.99
C TYR A 13 24.79 -11.57 25.86
N VAL A 14 24.00 -11.79 26.91
CA VAL A 14 22.86 -12.71 26.86
C VAL A 14 21.63 -11.90 26.45
N ASP A 15 21.06 -12.19 25.28
CA ASP A 15 19.84 -11.54 24.82
C ASP A 15 18.66 -11.99 25.71
N PRO A 16 17.95 -11.06 26.37
CA PRO A 16 16.85 -11.44 27.27
C PRO A 16 15.67 -12.05 26.50
N ALA A 17 15.46 -11.68 25.24
CA ALA A 17 14.31 -12.13 24.47
C ALA A 17 14.47 -13.59 24.07
N LEU A 18 13.50 -14.44 24.47
CA LEU A 18 13.48 -15.87 24.14
C LEU A 18 13.57 -16.10 22.63
N ILE A 19 12.87 -15.28 21.84
CA ILE A 19 12.89 -15.37 20.38
C ILE A 19 14.29 -15.16 19.81
N HIS A 20 15.10 -14.25 20.35
CA HIS A 20 16.46 -14.03 19.85
C HIS A 20 17.46 -15.11 20.29
N ARG A 21 17.15 -15.84 21.37
CA ARG A 21 17.93 -17.00 21.82
C ARG A 21 17.58 -18.27 21.04
N SER A 22 16.33 -18.39 20.62
CA SER A 22 15.80 -19.59 19.97
C SER A 22 15.84 -19.52 18.45
N LEU A 23 15.84 -18.31 17.87
CA LEU A 23 15.83 -18.07 16.44
C LEU A 23 17.14 -17.40 16.01
N PRO A 24 17.98 -18.08 15.21
CA PRO A 24 19.15 -17.49 14.56
C PRO A 24 18.80 -16.26 13.72
N ASP A 25 19.75 -15.35 13.55
CA ASP A 25 19.55 -14.08 12.85
C ASP A 25 19.23 -14.28 11.36
N GLU A 26 19.74 -15.35 10.75
CA GLU A 26 19.47 -15.75 9.38
C GLU A 26 18.00 -16.12 9.19
N LEU A 27 17.43 -16.88 10.13
CA LEU A 27 16.01 -17.24 10.08
C LEU A 27 15.11 -16.04 10.35
N LEU A 28 15.50 -15.15 11.26
CA LEU A 28 14.81 -13.88 11.46
C LEU A 28 14.83 -13.02 10.18
N PHE A 29 15.96 -12.99 9.47
CA PHE A 29 16.09 -12.31 8.19
C PHE A 29 15.16 -12.93 7.13
N GLU A 30 15.11 -14.25 7.02
CA GLU A 30 14.22 -14.96 6.09
C GLU A 30 12.74 -14.69 6.37
N VAL A 31 12.36 -14.60 7.65
CA VAL A 31 11.00 -14.17 8.04
C VAL A 31 10.73 -12.75 7.52
N PHE A 32 11.63 -11.80 7.81
CA PHE A 32 11.46 -10.41 7.38
C PHE A 32 11.43 -10.24 5.85
N VAL A 33 12.21 -11.01 5.08
CA VAL A 33 12.17 -10.98 3.61
C VAL A 33 10.78 -11.32 3.05
N ARG A 34 10.02 -12.18 3.73
CA ARG A 34 8.69 -12.63 3.29
C ARG A 34 7.55 -11.72 3.78
N MET A 35 7.82 -10.83 4.73
CA MET A 35 6.81 -9.92 5.27
C MET A 35 6.45 -8.80 4.29
N ALA A 36 5.20 -8.31 4.41
CA ALA A 36 4.81 -7.12 3.66
C ALA A 36 5.55 -5.88 4.19
N PRO A 37 5.80 -4.86 3.36
CA PRO A 37 6.51 -3.66 3.79
C PRO A 37 5.85 -2.92 4.96
N TYR A 38 4.52 -3.00 5.08
CA TYR A 38 3.79 -2.44 6.22
C TYR A 38 4.10 -3.21 7.51
N ASP A 39 4.17 -4.54 7.45
CA ASP A 39 4.50 -5.38 8.59
C ASP A 39 5.94 -5.21 9.02
N LEU A 40 6.87 -4.98 8.08
CA LEU A 40 8.23 -4.58 8.39
C LEU A 40 8.29 -3.25 9.16
N GLY A 41 7.43 -2.29 8.80
CA GLY A 41 7.25 -1.06 9.56
C GLY A 41 6.84 -1.34 11.01
N ARG A 42 5.84 -2.21 11.22
CA ARG A 42 5.39 -2.62 12.56
C ARG A 42 6.46 -3.38 13.34
N ALA A 43 7.13 -4.33 12.70
CA ALA A 43 8.22 -5.10 13.29
C ALA A 43 9.38 -4.20 13.75
N SER A 44 9.67 -3.11 13.02
CA SER A 44 10.71 -2.15 13.41
C SER A 44 10.42 -1.42 14.73
N CYS A 45 9.18 -1.45 15.22
CA CYS A 45 8.75 -0.86 16.48
C CYS A 45 8.81 -1.83 17.66
N VAL A 46 9.09 -3.13 17.44
CA VAL A 46 9.06 -4.16 18.50
C VAL A 46 10.26 -4.05 19.43
N CYS A 47 11.47 -4.02 18.88
CA CYS A 47 12.70 -3.89 19.67
C CYS A 47 13.84 -3.24 18.87
N ARG A 48 14.92 -2.86 19.55
CA ARG A 48 16.11 -2.26 18.91
C ARG A 48 16.74 -3.18 17.87
N LYS A 49 16.88 -4.49 18.17
CA LYS A 49 17.45 -5.48 17.24
C LYS A 49 16.67 -5.49 15.92
N TRP A 50 15.35 -5.65 15.97
CA TRP A 50 14.48 -5.65 14.79
C TRP A 50 14.53 -4.33 14.03
N ARG A 51 14.51 -3.20 14.74
CA ARG A 51 14.65 -1.88 14.15
C ARG A 51 15.94 -1.74 13.32
N TYR A 52 17.06 -2.26 13.81
CA TYR A 52 18.34 -2.21 13.10
C TYR A 52 18.40 -3.22 11.97
N THR A 53 17.95 -4.46 12.18
CA THR A 53 17.89 -5.49 11.13
C THR A 53 17.09 -5.00 9.94
N ILE A 54 15.88 -4.46 10.16
CA ILE A 54 14.96 -3.98 9.11
C ILE A 54 15.50 -2.76 8.35
N ARG A 55 16.52 -2.05 8.85
CA ARG A 55 17.22 -1.02 8.07
C ARG A 55 18.06 -1.58 6.93
N ASN A 56 18.28 -2.90 6.88
CA ASN A 56 18.96 -3.53 5.75
C ASN A 56 18.24 -3.17 4.42
N PRO A 57 18.97 -2.63 3.42
CA PRO A 57 18.37 -2.17 2.17
C PRO A 57 17.69 -3.27 1.35
N VAL A 58 18.06 -4.55 1.54
CA VAL A 58 17.49 -5.68 0.78
C VAL A 58 15.97 -5.77 0.93
N PHE A 59 15.45 -5.56 2.14
CA PHE A 59 14.01 -5.59 2.39
C PHE A 59 13.26 -4.53 1.58
N TRP A 60 13.83 -3.32 1.53
CA TRP A 60 13.22 -2.19 0.85
C TRP A 60 13.41 -2.25 -0.67
N ARG A 61 14.51 -2.83 -1.17
CA ARG A 61 14.71 -3.09 -2.60
C ARG A 61 13.58 -3.94 -3.17
N THR A 62 13.29 -5.07 -2.54
CA THR A 62 12.22 -5.97 -2.98
C THR A 62 10.87 -5.28 -2.93
N ALA A 63 10.61 -4.50 -1.88
CA ALA A 63 9.38 -3.70 -1.77
C ALA A 63 9.24 -2.69 -2.92
N CYS A 64 10.30 -1.93 -3.22
CA CYS A 64 10.32 -0.94 -4.28
C CYS A 64 10.08 -1.56 -5.66
N LEU A 65 10.83 -2.62 -5.99
CA LEU A 65 10.73 -3.27 -7.30
C LEU A 65 9.33 -3.89 -7.52
N LYS A 66 8.66 -4.34 -6.47
CA LYS A 66 7.26 -4.80 -6.54
C LYS A 66 6.28 -3.64 -6.70
N ALA A 67 6.43 -2.55 -5.93
CA ALA A 67 5.48 -1.43 -5.98
C ALA A 67 5.54 -0.64 -7.29
N TRP A 68 6.72 -0.52 -7.89
CA TRP A 68 6.95 0.20 -9.15
C TRP A 68 7.36 -0.74 -10.28
N GLN A 69 6.83 -1.97 -10.27
CA GLN A 69 7.13 -2.97 -11.30
C GLN A 69 6.82 -2.46 -12.71
N LEU A 70 5.76 -1.66 -12.87
CA LEU A 70 5.34 -1.08 -14.15
C LEU A 70 6.37 -0.11 -14.76
N SER A 71 7.18 0.57 -13.94
CA SER A 71 8.27 1.43 -14.44
C SER A 71 9.46 0.61 -14.97
N GLY A 72 9.55 -0.68 -14.62
CA GLY A 72 10.65 -1.55 -15.00
C GLY A 72 11.90 -1.39 -14.12
N LEU A 73 12.80 -2.37 -14.22
CA LEU A 73 14.00 -2.44 -13.37
C LEU A 73 14.92 -1.22 -13.61
N VAL A 74 15.31 -0.99 -14.86
CA VAL A 74 16.30 0.03 -15.25
C VAL A 74 15.88 1.42 -14.78
N GLU A 75 14.63 1.79 -15.01
CA GLU A 75 14.12 3.10 -14.64
C GLU A 75 14.05 3.29 -13.12
N ASN A 76 13.66 2.25 -12.38
CA ASN A 76 13.69 2.29 -10.92
C ASN A 76 15.11 2.51 -10.36
N TYR A 77 16.14 1.91 -10.97
CA TYR A 77 17.53 2.17 -10.58
C TYR A 77 17.98 3.59 -10.89
N LYS A 78 17.60 4.16 -12.05
CA LYS A 78 17.89 5.55 -12.38
C LYS A 78 17.28 6.51 -11.38
N ILE A 79 15.99 6.35 -11.08
CA ILE A 79 15.26 7.16 -10.10
C ILE A 79 15.85 7.01 -8.69
N LEU A 80 16.21 5.79 -8.30
CA LEU A 80 16.86 5.52 -7.02
C LEU A 80 18.15 6.33 -6.85
N GLN A 81 19.00 6.35 -7.89
CA GLN A 81 20.24 7.10 -7.84
C GLN A 81 20.01 8.62 -7.90
N SER A 82 19.15 9.09 -8.80
CA SER A 82 18.99 10.52 -9.04
C SER A 82 18.17 11.25 -7.96
N LYS A 83 17.11 10.63 -7.41
CA LYS A 83 16.20 11.28 -6.46
C LYS A 83 16.36 10.83 -5.00
N TYR A 84 17.02 9.68 -4.77
CA TYR A 84 17.03 9.04 -3.45
C TYR A 84 18.41 8.61 -2.96
N GLU A 85 19.50 9.12 -3.55
CA GLU A 85 20.89 8.90 -3.10
C GLU A 85 21.24 7.40 -2.98
N GLY A 86 20.69 6.54 -3.84
CA GLY A 86 20.94 5.11 -3.77
C GLY A 86 20.19 4.38 -2.64
N SER A 87 19.36 5.07 -1.84
CA SER A 87 18.69 4.48 -0.66
C SER A 87 17.29 3.94 -0.97
N TRP A 88 17.18 2.62 -1.07
CA TRP A 88 15.89 1.93 -1.29
C TRP A 88 14.85 2.26 -0.21
N ARG A 89 15.29 2.40 1.05
CA ARG A 89 14.41 2.77 2.15
C ARG A 89 13.89 4.19 1.99
N LYS A 90 14.74 5.13 1.57
CA LYS A 90 14.35 6.53 1.31
C LYS A 90 13.33 6.58 0.17
N MET A 91 13.61 5.88 -0.93
CA MET A 91 12.68 5.73 -2.06
C MET A 91 11.33 5.13 -1.61
N TRP A 92 11.34 4.06 -0.81
CA TRP A 92 10.10 3.46 -0.30
C TRP A 92 9.27 4.44 0.55
N LEU A 93 9.92 5.27 1.37
CA LEU A 93 9.18 6.19 2.25
C LEU A 93 8.67 7.43 1.52
N LEU A 94 9.41 7.92 0.53
CA LEU A 94 9.16 9.23 -0.09
C LEU A 94 8.53 9.17 -1.49
N ARG A 95 8.73 8.09 -2.26
CA ARG A 95 8.15 7.99 -3.62
C ARG A 95 6.66 7.68 -3.52
N PRO A 96 5.79 8.46 -4.21
CA PRO A 96 4.37 8.15 -4.29
C PRO A 96 4.10 6.75 -4.87
N ARG A 97 3.11 6.06 -4.30
CA ARG A 97 2.64 4.76 -4.79
C ARG A 97 1.14 4.62 -4.59
N VAL A 98 0.51 3.88 -5.50
CA VAL A 98 -0.88 3.45 -5.34
C VAL A 98 -0.93 2.24 -4.41
N ARG A 99 -1.92 2.22 -3.53
CA ARG A 99 -2.22 1.07 -2.67
C ARG A 99 -3.09 0.08 -3.42
N THR A 100 -2.67 -1.19 -3.41
CA THR A 100 -3.41 -2.28 -4.09
C THR A 100 -4.12 -3.20 -3.11
N ASP A 101 -3.99 -2.94 -1.81
CA ASP A 101 -4.52 -3.74 -0.70
C ASP A 101 -5.95 -3.34 -0.28
N GLY A 102 -6.57 -2.37 -0.96
CA GLY A 102 -7.85 -1.83 -0.55
C GLY A 102 -8.72 -1.27 -1.67
N LEU A 103 -9.78 -0.57 -1.27
CA LEU A 103 -10.76 0.06 -2.14
C LEU A 103 -10.77 1.57 -1.87
N TYR A 104 -10.54 2.36 -2.91
CA TYR A 104 -10.68 3.80 -2.87
C TYR A 104 -12.14 4.18 -3.04
N VAL A 105 -12.62 5.11 -2.21
CA VAL A 105 -14.01 5.53 -2.19
C VAL A 105 -14.08 7.05 -2.21
N SER A 106 -14.77 7.59 -3.20
CA SER A 106 -15.11 9.01 -3.26
C SER A 106 -16.62 9.15 -3.10
N ARG A 107 -17.06 9.83 -2.03
CA ARG A 107 -18.46 10.20 -1.84
C ARG A 107 -18.75 11.46 -2.64
N ASN A 108 -19.78 11.41 -3.47
CA ASN A 108 -20.21 12.49 -4.34
C ASN A 108 -21.68 12.78 -4.08
N THR A 109 -22.05 14.06 -4.09
CA THR A 109 -23.43 14.50 -3.89
C THR A 109 -23.81 15.52 -4.94
N TYR A 110 -25.04 15.48 -5.41
CA TYR A 110 -25.60 16.50 -6.29
C TYR A 110 -27.06 16.77 -5.94
N ILE A 111 -27.55 17.95 -6.32
CA ILE A 111 -28.93 18.35 -6.12
C ILE A 111 -29.71 17.99 -7.39
N ARG A 112 -30.83 17.28 -7.22
CA ARG A 112 -31.77 16.95 -8.30
C ARG A 112 -33.09 17.66 -8.02
N ALA A 113 -33.63 18.36 -9.02
CA ALA A 113 -34.98 18.90 -8.93
C ALA A 113 -36.00 17.77 -8.76
N GLY A 114 -36.88 17.92 -7.77
CA GLY A 114 -38.03 17.05 -7.56
C GLY A 114 -39.19 17.42 -8.49
N VAL A 115 -40.25 16.62 -8.45
CA VAL A 115 -41.49 16.92 -9.16
C VAL A 115 -42.30 17.90 -8.32
N ALA A 116 -42.58 19.09 -8.85
CA ALA A 116 -43.42 20.08 -8.19
C ALA A 116 -44.90 19.78 -8.50
N GLU A 117 -45.68 19.37 -7.49
CA GLU A 117 -47.14 19.18 -7.63
C GLU A 117 -47.91 20.51 -7.57
N TRP A 118 -47.36 21.54 -6.91
CA TRP A 118 -47.98 22.86 -6.75
C TRP A 118 -46.95 23.99 -6.93
N LYS A 119 -47.36 25.17 -7.42
CA LYS A 119 -46.47 26.33 -7.72
C LYS A 119 -45.86 27.03 -6.48
N ILE A 120 -46.05 26.50 -5.27
CA ILE A 120 -45.68 27.17 -4.02
C ILE A 120 -44.24 26.84 -3.61
N THR A 121 -43.73 25.64 -3.91
CA THR A 121 -42.35 25.24 -3.60
C THR A 121 -41.73 24.40 -4.71
N ASN A 122 -40.42 24.57 -4.92
CA ASN A 122 -39.63 23.72 -5.82
C ASN A 122 -38.91 22.65 -4.97
N PRO A 123 -39.43 21.42 -4.89
CA PRO A 123 -38.77 20.37 -4.12
C PRO A 123 -37.43 20.03 -4.75
N VAL A 124 -36.43 19.75 -3.90
CA VAL A 124 -35.10 19.31 -4.32
C VAL A 124 -34.67 18.10 -3.50
N HIS A 125 -33.95 17.19 -4.15
CA HIS A 125 -33.40 15.99 -3.53
C HIS A 125 -31.88 16.05 -3.56
N ILE A 126 -31.26 15.80 -2.41
CA ILE A 126 -29.81 15.60 -2.32
C ILE A 126 -29.53 14.14 -2.62
N VAL A 127 -28.97 13.88 -3.80
CA VAL A 127 -28.58 12.53 -4.22
C VAL A 127 -27.14 12.28 -3.80
N CYS A 128 -26.89 11.15 -3.14
CA CYS A 128 -25.57 10.71 -2.72
C CYS A 128 -25.19 9.43 -3.47
N TYR A 129 -23.99 9.42 -4.05
CA TYR A 129 -23.42 8.24 -4.70
C TYR A 129 -21.92 8.14 -4.42
N PHE A 130 -21.36 6.97 -4.70
CA PHE A 130 -19.96 6.67 -4.46
C PHE A 130 -19.28 6.24 -5.77
N ARG A 131 -18.05 6.70 -5.96
CA ARG A 131 -17.13 6.20 -6.98
C ARG A 131 -16.13 5.28 -6.29
N TYR A 132 -16.13 4.01 -6.68
CA TYR A 132 -15.27 2.97 -6.15
C TYR A 132 -14.15 2.67 -7.14
N LEU A 133 -12.89 2.69 -6.68
CA LEU A 133 -11.74 2.27 -7.48
C LEU A 133 -10.92 1.22 -6.72
N ARG A 134 -10.55 0.13 -7.39
CA ARG A 134 -9.62 -0.89 -6.87
C ARG A 134 -8.46 -1.07 -7.82
N PHE A 135 -7.24 -1.00 -7.31
CA PHE A 135 -6.02 -1.21 -8.08
C PHE A 135 -5.41 -2.57 -7.76
N PHE A 136 -4.79 -3.20 -8.76
CA PHE A 136 -4.12 -4.49 -8.62
C PHE A 136 -2.63 -4.35 -8.96
N PRO A 137 -1.74 -5.17 -8.36
CA PRO A 137 -0.31 -5.15 -8.66
C PRO A 137 0.03 -5.39 -10.13
N SER A 138 -0.86 -6.03 -10.89
CA SER A 138 -0.71 -6.25 -12.34
C SER A 138 -0.85 -4.99 -13.20
N GLY A 139 -1.15 -3.83 -12.60
CA GLY A 139 -1.48 -2.62 -13.35
C GLY A 139 -2.93 -2.57 -13.84
N ARG A 140 -3.76 -3.57 -13.49
CA ARG A 140 -5.22 -3.51 -13.72
C ARG A 140 -5.91 -2.68 -12.65
N PHE A 141 -6.99 -2.02 -13.01
CA PHE A 141 -7.91 -1.41 -12.06
C PHE A 141 -9.37 -1.79 -12.34
N LEU A 142 -10.21 -1.62 -11.33
CA LEU A 142 -11.67 -1.71 -11.44
C LEU A 142 -12.32 -0.42 -10.97
N TYR A 143 -13.46 -0.10 -11.55
CA TYR A 143 -14.25 1.09 -11.31
C TYR A 143 -15.75 0.78 -11.24
N LYS A 144 -16.45 1.37 -10.28
CA LYS A 144 -17.91 1.27 -10.15
C LYS A 144 -18.50 2.56 -9.58
N ASN A 145 -19.57 3.06 -10.18
CA ASN A 145 -20.46 4.06 -9.58
C ASN A 145 -21.65 3.36 -8.95
N SER A 146 -21.95 3.66 -7.69
CA SER A 146 -23.10 3.07 -6.99
C SER A 146 -23.55 3.93 -5.83
N SER A 147 -24.84 3.90 -5.50
CA SER A 147 -25.39 4.45 -4.25
C SER A 147 -25.23 3.48 -3.07
N GLN A 148 -24.84 2.22 -3.34
CA GLN A 148 -24.64 1.20 -2.31
C GLN A 148 -23.47 1.56 -1.39
N LYS A 149 -23.53 1.09 -0.14
CA LYS A 149 -22.43 1.24 0.84
C LYS A 149 -21.24 0.36 0.46
N ILE A 150 -20.07 0.70 1.03
CA ILE A 150 -18.80 0.01 0.75
C ILE A 150 -18.87 -1.52 0.95
N LYS A 151 -19.62 -1.99 1.98
CA LYS A 151 -19.78 -3.42 2.31
C LYS A 151 -20.39 -4.21 1.14
N ASP A 152 -21.33 -3.60 0.42
CA ASP A 152 -22.04 -4.26 -0.67
C ASP A 152 -21.28 -4.09 -1.98
N ALA A 153 -20.75 -2.89 -2.25
CA ALA A 153 -19.94 -2.64 -3.43
C ALA A 153 -18.68 -3.52 -3.46
N ALA A 154 -18.02 -3.74 -2.31
CA ALA A 154 -16.78 -4.51 -2.21
C ALA A 154 -16.91 -5.96 -2.70
N LYS A 155 -18.11 -6.56 -2.60
CA LYS A 155 -18.39 -7.94 -3.06
C LYS A 155 -18.12 -8.09 -4.56
N PHE A 156 -18.43 -7.05 -5.34
CA PHE A 156 -18.29 -7.02 -6.79
C PHE A 156 -16.94 -6.48 -7.26
N MET A 157 -16.19 -5.78 -6.40
CA MET A 157 -14.90 -5.16 -6.76
C MET A 157 -13.74 -6.16 -6.65
N ASN A 158 -13.84 -7.33 -7.29
CA ASN A 158 -12.83 -8.40 -7.26
C ASN A 158 -12.34 -8.79 -8.66
N PHE A 159 -11.32 -9.64 -8.78
CA PHE A 159 -10.71 -9.96 -10.08
C PHE A 159 -11.66 -10.62 -11.09
N ARG A 160 -12.73 -11.28 -10.60
CA ARG A 160 -13.80 -11.90 -11.40
C ARG A 160 -14.96 -10.94 -11.68
N ALA A 161 -14.81 -9.64 -11.39
CA ALA A 161 -15.84 -8.65 -11.62
C ALA A 161 -16.31 -8.65 -13.08
N SER A 162 -17.64 -8.57 -13.26
CA SER A 162 -18.28 -8.58 -14.56
C SER A 162 -18.88 -7.22 -14.89
N LYS A 163 -18.99 -6.93 -16.20
CA LYS A 163 -19.78 -5.79 -16.70
C LYS A 163 -21.25 -5.89 -16.28
N ALA A 164 -21.77 -7.10 -16.08
CA ALA A 164 -23.13 -7.34 -15.61
C ALA A 164 -23.38 -6.73 -14.21
N ASP A 165 -22.34 -6.63 -13.38
CA ASP A 165 -22.41 -6.00 -12.05
C ASP A 165 -22.19 -4.47 -12.12
N CYS A 166 -22.23 -3.87 -13.32
CA CYS A 166 -21.85 -2.48 -13.57
C CYS A 166 -20.44 -2.15 -13.05
N VAL A 167 -19.52 -3.12 -13.11
CA VAL A 167 -18.10 -2.92 -12.81
C VAL A 167 -17.34 -2.84 -14.13
N PHE A 168 -16.53 -1.79 -14.25
CA PHE A 168 -15.68 -1.54 -15.40
C PHE A 168 -14.23 -1.73 -14.99
N GLY A 169 -13.36 -2.02 -15.94
CA GLY A 169 -11.94 -2.21 -15.67
C GLY A 169 -11.07 -1.68 -16.80
N GLY A 170 -9.80 -1.50 -16.48
CA GLY A 170 -8.79 -1.04 -17.42
C GLY A 170 -7.39 -1.24 -16.85
N HIS A 171 -6.41 -0.57 -17.45
CA HIS A 171 -5.02 -0.54 -17.00
C HIS A 171 -4.64 0.86 -16.53
N TYR A 172 -3.75 0.94 -15.54
CA TYR A 172 -3.23 2.20 -15.02
C TYR A 172 -1.70 2.21 -15.09
N THR A 173 -1.15 3.40 -15.24
CA THR A 173 0.28 3.69 -15.12
C THR A 173 0.46 4.86 -14.17
N LEU A 174 1.61 4.93 -13.51
CA LEU A 174 1.98 6.07 -12.68
C LEU A 174 3.01 6.90 -13.42
N SER A 175 2.68 8.17 -13.67
CA SER A 175 3.61 9.18 -14.14
C SER A 175 4.23 9.90 -12.96
N ASP A 176 5.54 10.10 -12.97
CA ASP A 176 6.31 10.77 -11.89
C ASP A 176 6.25 12.31 -11.97
N ASN A 177 5.08 12.89 -12.31
CA ASN A 177 4.88 14.35 -12.32
C ASN A 177 4.86 14.91 -10.89
#